data_AF-A0A937VM50-F1
#
_entry.id   AF-A0A937VM50-F1
#
_cell.length_a   1.000
_cell.length_b   1.000
_cell.length_c   1.000
_cell.angle_alpha   90.00
_cell.angle_beta   90.00
_cell.angle_gamma   90.00
#
_symmetry.space_group_name_H-M   'P 1'
#
loop_
_entity.id
_entity.type
_entity.pdbx_description
1 polymer ?
#
loop_
_entity_poly.entity_id
_entity_poly.type
_entity_poly.pdbx_seq_one_letter_code
_entity_poly.pdbx_strand_id
1 'polypeptide(L)'
;MLDKGNSPLVNKLVSSISEAVADIPDGAAIGIGGFGAAGTPYRLVLALAERKLKRLTVVATSPRQFEALLQSRSVSRVITPFARYADPSAPNPLLEPYLKGEVKVEILPIGTLVEKLRAA
;
A
#
# COMPACT_ATOMS: atom_id res chain seq x y z
N MET A 1 3.93 -16.94 45.68
CA MET A 1 2.74 -16.23 45.18
C MET A 1 3.23 -15.15 44.22
N LEU A 2 3.30 -15.46 42.93
CA LEU A 2 3.62 -14.51 41.87
C LEU A 2 2.61 -14.77 40.76
N ASP A 3 1.66 -13.86 40.63
CA ASP A 3 0.66 -13.82 39.57
C ASP A 3 1.39 -13.56 38.24
N LYS A 4 1.60 -14.62 37.45
CA LYS A 4 2.05 -14.47 36.07
C LYS A 4 0.85 -13.92 35.30
N GLY A 5 0.79 -12.58 35.21
CA GLY A 5 -0.21 -11.83 34.48
C GLY A 5 -0.40 -12.36 33.06
N ASN A 6 -1.38 -13.24 32.92
CA ASN A 6 -1.86 -13.73 31.64
C ASN A 6 -2.94 -12.75 31.17
N SER A 7 -2.52 -11.60 30.64
CA SER A 7 -3.44 -10.73 29.92
C SER A 7 -4.07 -11.56 28.80
N PRO A 8 -5.41 -11.68 28.73
CA PRO A 8 -6.04 -12.49 27.69
C PRO A 8 -5.67 -11.93 26.32
N LEU A 9 -5.18 -12.79 25.43
CA LEU A 9 -4.83 -12.43 24.06
C LEU A 9 -6.04 -11.77 23.39
N VAL A 10 -5.87 -10.56 22.90
CA VAL A 10 -6.91 -9.84 22.15
C VAL A 10 -7.19 -10.61 20.86
N ASN A 11 -8.46 -10.96 20.63
CA ASN A 11 -8.89 -11.49 19.35
C ASN A 11 -8.84 -10.38 18.28
N LYS A 12 -7.97 -10.54 17.29
CA LYS A 12 -7.80 -9.60 16.17
C LYS A 12 -8.44 -10.08 14.87
N LEU A 13 -9.22 -11.17 14.92
CA LEU A 13 -9.99 -11.63 13.76
C LEU A 13 -11.16 -10.68 13.53
N VAL A 14 -11.30 -10.25 12.28
CA VAL A 14 -12.44 -9.47 11.79
C VAL A 14 -13.33 -10.34 10.91
N SER A 15 -14.60 -9.99 10.82
CA SER A 15 -15.62 -10.79 10.13
C SER A 15 -15.52 -10.73 8.60
N SER A 16 -14.84 -9.71 8.05
CA SER A 16 -14.68 -9.54 6.60
C SER A 16 -13.44 -8.73 6.20
N ILE A 17 -13.07 -8.81 4.91
CA ILE A 17 -11.98 -8.02 4.32
C ILE A 17 -12.32 -6.52 4.32
N SER A 18 -13.59 -6.17 4.13
CA SER A 18 -14.06 -4.77 4.18
C SER A 18 -13.90 -4.19 5.58
N GLU A 19 -14.24 -4.97 6.62
CA GLU A 19 -14.03 -4.57 8.02
C GLU A 19 -12.54 -4.36 8.33
N ALA A 20 -11.65 -5.19 7.77
CA ALA A 20 -10.21 -5.09 7.96
C ALA A 20 -9.58 -3.77 7.47
N VAL A 21 -10.29 -3.02 6.62
CA VAL A 21 -9.81 -1.76 6.04
C VAL A 21 -10.73 -0.58 6.36
N ALA A 22 -11.76 -0.77 7.18
CA ALA A 22 -12.85 0.20 7.36
C ALA A 22 -12.42 1.48 8.09
N ASP A 23 -11.40 1.39 8.95
CA ASP A 23 -10.89 2.46 9.80
C ASP A 23 -9.85 3.37 9.12
N ILE A 24 -9.39 3.02 7.92
CA ILE A 24 -8.40 3.81 7.18
C ILE A 24 -9.05 5.11 6.66
N PRO A 25 -8.56 6.32 7.00
CA PRO A 25 -9.16 7.58 6.54
C PRO A 25 -8.60 8.06 5.19
N ASP A 26 -9.25 9.07 4.61
CA ASP A 26 -8.65 9.88 3.55
C ASP A 26 -7.31 10.47 4.01
N GLY A 27 -6.35 10.62 3.08
CA GLY A 27 -5.03 11.18 3.38
C GLY A 27 -4.07 10.22 4.06
N ALA A 28 -4.47 8.97 4.33
CA ALA A 28 -3.61 7.98 4.98
C ALA A 28 -2.35 7.65 4.16
N ALA A 29 -1.26 7.34 4.88
CA ALA A 29 -0.06 6.73 4.31
C ALA A 29 -0.09 5.22 4.58
N ILE A 30 0.01 4.41 3.52
CA ILE A 30 -0.23 2.97 3.57
C ILE A 30 0.99 2.25 2.99
N GLY A 31 1.62 1.43 3.83
CA GLY A 31 2.63 0.47 3.40
C GLY A 31 1.99 -0.82 2.88
N ILE A 32 2.33 -1.23 1.66
CA ILE A 32 1.87 -2.49 1.07
C ILE A 32 3.04 -3.45 1.02
N GLY A 33 2.98 -4.48 1.87
CA GLY A 33 3.97 -5.54 1.93
C GLY A 33 4.01 -6.42 0.67
N GLY A 34 5.05 -7.24 0.57
CA GLY A 34 5.34 -8.09 -0.58
C GLY A 34 6.34 -7.48 -1.56
N PHE A 35 6.77 -8.28 -2.54
CA PHE A 35 7.70 -7.88 -3.61
C PHE A 35 7.10 -8.21 -4.97
N GLY A 36 6.69 -7.18 -5.72
CA GLY A 36 5.96 -7.37 -6.97
C GLY A 36 4.64 -8.13 -6.74
N ALA A 37 4.55 -9.38 -7.18
CA ALA A 37 3.37 -10.22 -6.94
C ALA A 37 3.47 -11.12 -5.70
N ALA A 38 4.68 -11.39 -5.22
CA ALA A 38 4.90 -12.32 -4.12
C ALA A 38 4.57 -11.65 -2.78
N GLY A 39 3.69 -12.26 -1.98
CA GLY A 39 3.30 -11.77 -0.66
C GLY A 39 2.41 -10.52 -0.66
N THR A 40 1.92 -10.09 -1.82
CA THR A 40 1.05 -8.91 -1.95
C THR A 40 -0.36 -9.21 -1.42
N PRO A 41 -0.92 -8.37 -0.53
CA PRO A 41 -2.25 -8.58 0.04
C PRO A 41 -3.37 -8.11 -0.92
N TYR A 42 -3.47 -8.73 -2.10
CA TYR A 42 -4.34 -8.27 -3.19
C TYR A 42 -5.80 -8.04 -2.79
N ARG A 43 -6.38 -8.92 -1.96
CA ARG A 43 -7.78 -8.77 -1.54
C ARG A 43 -8.00 -7.54 -0.65
N LEU A 44 -7.04 -7.20 0.22
CA LEU A 44 -7.11 -5.99 1.04
C LEU A 44 -6.96 -4.73 0.18
N VAL A 45 -6.07 -4.76 -0.82
CA VAL A 45 -5.90 -3.64 -1.76
C VAL A 45 -7.17 -3.41 -2.59
N LEU A 46 -7.84 -4.47 -3.05
CA LEU A 46 -9.12 -4.39 -3.75
C LEU A 46 -10.22 -3.79 -2.84
N ALA A 47 -10.38 -4.30 -1.62
CA ALA A 47 -11.34 -3.77 -0.66
C ALA A 47 -11.08 -2.29 -0.34
N LEU A 48 -9.81 -1.90 -0.23
CA LEU A 48 -9.43 -0.50 -0.02
C LEU A 48 -9.76 0.38 -1.24
N ALA A 49 -9.59 -0.13 -2.47
CA ALA A 49 -9.96 0.58 -3.69
C ALA A 49 -11.48 0.80 -3.79
N GLU A 50 -12.29 -0.17 -3.34
CA GLU A 50 -13.76 -0.05 -3.28
C GLU A 50 -14.25 1.08 -2.38
N ARG A 51 -13.47 1.42 -1.33
CA ARG A 51 -13.77 2.55 -0.43
C ARG A 51 -13.62 3.92 -1.10
N LYS A 52 -12.94 4.01 -2.26
CA LYS A 52 -12.75 5.24 -3.05
C LYS A 52 -12.17 6.42 -2.25
N LEU A 53 -11.30 6.10 -1.27
CA LEU A 53 -10.60 7.08 -0.46
C LEU A 53 -9.85 8.10 -1.32
N LYS A 54 -9.54 9.26 -0.75
CA LYS A 54 -8.85 10.35 -1.42
C LYS A 54 -7.49 10.62 -0.80
N ARG A 55 -6.55 11.02 -1.66
CA ARG A 55 -5.23 11.53 -1.28
C ARG A 55 -4.36 10.51 -0.51
N LEU A 56 -4.45 9.24 -0.86
CA LEU A 56 -3.61 8.21 -0.26
C LEU A 56 -2.15 8.40 -0.65
N THR A 57 -1.26 8.20 0.31
CA THR A 57 0.17 7.97 0.07
C THR A 57 0.42 6.47 0.09
N VAL A 58 0.94 5.90 -0.99
CA VAL A 58 1.24 4.47 -1.08
C VAL A 58 2.74 4.25 -1.01
N VAL A 59 3.17 3.35 -0.14
CA VAL A 59 4.55 2.88 -0.04
C VAL A 59 4.58 1.40 -0.42
N ALA A 60 5.17 1.06 -1.56
CA ALA A 60 5.16 -0.30 -2.09
C ALA A 60 6.39 -0.54 -2.98
N THR A 61 6.67 -1.80 -3.32
CA THR A 61 7.83 -2.15 -4.15
C THR A 61 7.58 -2.01 -5.65
N SER A 62 6.33 -2.15 -6.11
CA SER A 62 6.00 -1.93 -7.52
C SER A 62 4.53 -1.53 -7.75
N PRO A 63 4.19 -0.91 -8.90
CA PRO A 63 2.83 -0.50 -9.24
C PRO A 63 1.82 -1.66 -9.27
N ARG A 64 2.28 -2.90 -9.49
CA ARG A 64 1.42 -4.08 -9.53
C ARG A 64 0.69 -4.32 -8.21
N GLN A 65 1.27 -3.86 -7.10
CA GLN A 65 0.71 -4.06 -5.77
C GLN A 65 -0.47 -3.14 -5.47
N PHE A 66 -0.64 -2.05 -6.22
CA PHE A 66 -1.62 -1.00 -5.92
C PHE A 66 -2.35 -0.49 -7.17
N GLU A 67 -2.34 -1.28 -8.25
CA GLU A 67 -3.00 -0.92 -9.52
C GLU A 67 -4.49 -0.60 -9.32
N ALA A 68 -5.21 -1.35 -8.49
CA ALA A 68 -6.60 -1.06 -8.15
C ALA A 68 -6.79 0.32 -7.46
N LEU A 69 -5.80 0.77 -6.69
CA LEU A 69 -5.83 2.10 -6.07
C LEU A 69 -5.56 3.22 -7.08
N LEU A 70 -4.74 2.97 -8.11
CA LEU A 70 -4.55 3.89 -9.23
C LEU A 70 -5.83 3.99 -10.07
N GLN A 71 -6.46 2.86 -10.39
CA GLN A 71 -7.71 2.80 -11.16
C GLN A 71 -8.86 3.51 -10.43
N SER A 72 -8.94 3.39 -9.11
CA SER A 72 -9.94 4.11 -8.29
C SER A 72 -9.62 5.60 -8.07
N ARG A 73 -8.49 6.09 -8.61
CA ARG A 73 -7.98 7.47 -8.42
C ARG A 73 -7.87 7.88 -6.96
N SER A 74 -7.47 6.93 -6.11
CA SER A 74 -7.37 7.14 -4.66
C SER A 74 -6.01 7.68 -4.22
N VAL A 75 -4.98 7.47 -5.05
CA VAL A 75 -3.57 7.77 -4.76
C VAL A 75 -3.21 9.20 -5.17
N SER A 76 -2.52 9.94 -4.31
CA SER A 76 -1.90 11.24 -4.63
C SER A 76 -0.38 11.26 -4.51
N ARG A 77 0.21 10.27 -3.83
CA ARG A 77 1.66 10.11 -3.69
C ARG A 77 2.04 8.63 -3.69
N VAL A 78 3.15 8.31 -4.35
CA VAL A 78 3.78 6.99 -4.33
C VAL A 78 5.23 7.12 -3.91
N ILE A 79 5.67 6.26 -2.99
CA ILE A 79 7.07 6.07 -2.62
C ILE A 79 7.44 4.62 -2.98
N THR A 80 8.32 4.44 -3.95
CA THR A 80 8.58 3.11 -4.54
C THR A 80 10.03 3.00 -5.04
N PRO A 81 10.66 1.82 -5.01
CA PRO A 81 11.93 1.61 -5.70
C PRO A 81 11.76 1.43 -7.21
N PHE A 82 10.58 1.00 -7.66
CA PHE A 82 10.27 0.77 -9.06
C PHE A 82 8.96 1.48 -9.43
N ALA A 83 9.03 2.48 -10.31
CA ALA A 83 7.88 3.27 -10.75
C ALA A 83 7.21 2.72 -12.04
N ARG A 84 7.55 1.49 -12.43
CA ARG A 84 7.00 0.80 -13.61
C ARG A 84 7.07 -0.71 -13.43
N TYR A 85 6.43 -1.45 -14.33
CA TYR A 85 6.57 -2.91 -14.40
C TYR A 85 7.96 -3.33 -14.89
N ALA A 86 8.35 -4.57 -14.56
CA ALA A 86 9.63 -5.15 -14.98
C ALA A 86 9.68 -5.38 -16.50
N ASP A 87 8.57 -5.79 -17.10
CA ASP A 87 8.42 -5.87 -18.55
C ASP A 87 8.41 -4.45 -19.15
N PRO A 88 9.41 -4.07 -19.97
CA PRO A 88 9.48 -2.76 -20.57
C PRO A 88 8.39 -2.50 -21.62
N SER A 89 7.75 -3.54 -22.14
CA SER A 89 6.67 -3.43 -23.13
C SER A 89 5.30 -3.20 -22.48
N ALA A 90 5.18 -3.46 -21.18
CA ALA A 90 3.95 -3.28 -20.45
C ALA A 90 3.66 -1.79 -20.20
N PRO A 91 2.38 -1.36 -20.24
CA PRO A 91 2.01 0.02 -19.98
C PRO A 91 2.40 0.43 -18.56
N ASN A 92 2.87 1.67 -18.39
CA ASN A 92 3.17 2.21 -17.06
C ASN A 92 1.93 2.91 -16.48
N PRO A 93 1.25 2.34 -15.48
CA PRO A 93 0.02 2.91 -14.92
C PRO A 93 0.25 4.23 -14.15
N LEU A 94 1.50 4.55 -13.80
CA LEU A 94 1.84 5.80 -13.11
C LEU A 94 2.19 6.94 -14.07
N LEU A 95 2.48 6.66 -15.34
CA LEU A 95 3.04 7.67 -16.25
C LEU A 95 2.07 8.82 -16.50
N GLU A 96 0.84 8.51 -16.92
CA GLU A 96 -0.18 9.53 -17.19
C GLU A 96 -0.54 10.37 -15.95
N PRO A 97 -0.92 9.79 -14.79
CA PRO A 97 -1.26 10.59 -13.62
C PRO A 97 -0.06 11.38 -13.05
N TYR A 98 1.17 10.88 -13.23
CA TYR A 98 2.38 11.64 -12.91
C TYR A 98 2.55 12.86 -13.81
N LEU A 99 2.43 12.69 -15.14
CA LEU A 99 2.58 13.77 -16.11
C LEU A 99 1.49 14.85 -15.94
N LYS A 100 0.30 14.46 -15.49
CA LYS A 100 -0.80 15.38 -15.14
C LYS A 100 -0.63 16.07 -13.78
N GLY A 101 0.38 15.69 -12.99
CA GLY A 101 0.58 16.19 -11.63
C GLY A 101 -0.44 15.68 -10.60
N GLU A 102 -1.25 14.67 -10.95
CA GLU A 102 -2.26 14.06 -10.08
C GLU A 102 -1.62 13.15 -9.03
N VAL A 103 -0.51 12.49 -9.39
CA VAL A 103 0.26 11.61 -8.50
C VAL A 103 1.71 12.07 -8.42
N LYS A 104 2.18 12.38 -7.22
CA LYS A 104 3.61 12.59 -6.95
C LYS A 104 4.31 11.25 -6.83
N VAL A 105 5.43 11.07 -7.53
CA VAL A 105 6.24 9.84 -7.46
C VAL A 105 7.60 10.15 -6.85
N GLU A 106 7.93 9.49 -5.75
CA GLU A 106 9.24 9.50 -5.11
C GLU A 106 9.90 8.14 -5.31
N ILE A 107 11.08 8.14 -5.93
CA ILE A 107 11.85 6.93 -6.16
C ILE A 107 13.00 6.86 -5.17
N LEU A 108 13.07 5.77 -4.41
CA LEU A 108 14.15 5.51 -3.45
C LEU A 108 14.87 4.21 -3.81
N PRO A 109 16.20 4.10 -3.61
CA PRO A 109 16.87 2.80 -3.67
C PRO A 109 16.17 1.79 -2.74
N ILE A 110 15.99 0.54 -3.19
CA ILE A 110 15.21 -0.45 -2.44
C ILE A 110 15.74 -0.69 -1.03
N GLY A 111 17.07 -0.74 -0.85
CA GLY A 111 17.68 -0.87 0.47
C GLY A 111 17.35 0.32 1.38
N THR A 112 17.35 1.55 0.84
CA THR A 112 16.95 2.75 1.59
C THR A 112 15.48 2.72 1.97
N LEU A 113 14.59 2.29 1.07
CA LEU A 113 13.17 2.16 1.39
C LEU A 113 12.95 1.14 2.52
N VAL A 114 13.54 -0.04 2.40
CA VAL A 114 13.43 -1.10 3.41
C VAL A 114 13.98 -0.62 4.75
N GLU A 115 15.13 0.04 4.77
CA GLU A 115 15.72 0.52 6.02
C GLU A 115 14.93 1.67 6.65
N LYS A 116 14.34 2.56 5.84
CA LYS A 116 13.39 3.57 6.32
C LYS A 116 12.16 2.94 6.98
N LEU A 117 11.61 1.88 6.39
CA LEU A 117 10.48 1.15 6.97
C LEU A 117 10.87 0.40 8.24
N ARG A 118 12.09 -0.17 8.29
CA ARG A 118 12.61 -0.88 9.47
C ARG A 118 12.87 0.05 10.65
N ALA A 119 13.25 1.30 10.38
CA ALA A 119 13.59 2.29 11.40
C ALA A 119 12.39 3.03 12.00
N ALA A 120 11.25 3.03 11.31
CA ALA A 120 10.01 3.67 11.76
C ALA A 120 9.33 2.89 12.89
#